data_AF-A0A1Y2VFS4-F1
#
_entry.id   AF-A0A1Y2VFS4-F1
#
_cell.length_a   1.000
_cell.length_b   1.000
_cell.length_c   1.000
_cell.angle_alpha   90.00
_cell.angle_beta   90.00
_cell.angle_gamma   90.00
#
_symmetry.space_group_name_H-M   'P 1'
#
loop_
_entity.id
_entity.type
_entity.pdbx_description
1 polymer ?
#
loop_
_entity_poly.entity_id
_entity_poly.type
_entity_poly.pdbx_seq_one_letter_code
_entity_poly.pdbx_strand_id
1 'polypeptide(L)'
;MIRHNQILRDSPLMDMNTITPTSGIDLLVRQGIEHLREKTANPTPDNDLGPTSPRSYRSRAWSGNYSCFQVDLSNSEASSMIKPRSRILELPNELQYMIATYLGFGDMERLRRTCRHFRVLLNPDFVRAHFGGDELFIRQLTSHCQSCLSRPGRHSLIFYPATDGRPPSSKCFQCSVQERHLHVGTRLQLANTRSAWVCRWCGWPISGSAASSFAHQQFHAGCYDRYYHVLWGFLWLGFAQFAVGVVAAVLSLIYFRGDLLVFPPAIVSFVLLWVCMAFLVFRGNRVRTYHWVGALELVILGLWIPPIYAVARRINGGSLERSIFAALVFYGINVIFRLVNFIGNIVLMCEYDMTKHYVPERSLKRKLLNALMAGLIYWTYPQCVEQRYPPDYN
;
A
#
# COMPACT_ATOMS: atom_id res chain seq x y z
N MET A 1 -25.98 -8.06 42.46
CA MET A 1 -26.63 -7.39 41.31
C MET A 1 -26.01 -7.92 40.02
N ILE A 2 -26.80 -8.61 39.19
CA ILE A 2 -26.38 -9.23 37.92
C ILE A 2 -27.43 -8.84 36.86
N ARG A 3 -27.00 -8.73 35.59
CA ARG A 3 -27.73 -8.31 34.36
C ARG A 3 -27.55 -6.82 33.99
N HIS A 4 -26.64 -6.55 33.04
CA HIS A 4 -26.78 -5.51 32.00
C HIS A 4 -25.79 -5.64 30.81
N ASN A 5 -25.32 -6.86 30.49
CA ASN A 5 -24.26 -7.09 29.47
C ASN A 5 -24.58 -8.26 28.50
N GLN A 6 -25.84 -8.38 28.05
CA GLN A 6 -26.26 -9.52 27.22
C GLN A 6 -27.30 -9.20 26.13
N ILE A 7 -27.45 -7.93 25.75
CA ILE A 7 -28.29 -7.50 24.62
C ILE A 7 -27.41 -6.65 23.69
N LEU A 8 -26.95 -7.27 22.59
CA LEU A 8 -26.23 -6.72 21.42
C LEU A 8 -25.45 -7.80 20.64
N ARG A 9 -25.49 -9.06 21.07
CA ARG A 9 -25.54 -10.18 20.13
C ARG A 9 -26.99 -10.33 19.64
N ASP A 10 -27.14 -10.99 18.49
CA ASP A 10 -28.41 -11.29 17.81
C ASP A 10 -29.05 -10.10 17.06
N SER A 11 -28.51 -9.85 15.87
CA SER A 11 -29.25 -9.28 14.74
C SER A 11 -28.71 -9.92 13.44
N PRO A 12 -29.39 -10.95 12.91
CA PRO A 12 -28.95 -11.66 11.71
C PRO A 12 -29.33 -10.87 10.46
N LEU A 13 -28.59 -9.80 10.17
CA LEU A 13 -28.75 -9.05 8.92
C LEU A 13 -28.04 -9.82 7.79
N MET A 14 -28.83 -10.69 7.15
CA MET A 14 -28.54 -11.53 5.99
C MET A 14 -27.21 -11.26 5.27
N ASP A 15 -26.35 -12.28 5.25
CA ASP A 15 -25.37 -12.48 4.18
C ASP A 15 -26.12 -12.64 2.85
N MET A 16 -26.40 -11.53 2.19
CA MET A 16 -26.86 -11.55 0.81
C MET A 16 -25.70 -11.98 -0.09
N ASN A 17 -25.77 -13.25 -0.49
CA ASN A 17 -24.94 -13.88 -1.53
C ASN A 17 -24.69 -12.97 -2.74
N THR A 18 -23.55 -12.27 -2.78
CA THR A 18 -22.95 -11.81 -4.05
C THR A 18 -22.14 -12.95 -4.66
N ILE A 19 -22.92 -13.86 -5.25
CA ILE A 19 -22.62 -14.79 -6.34
C ILE A 19 -21.27 -14.56 -7.04
N THR A 20 -20.39 -15.56 -6.99
CA THR A 20 -19.44 -15.91 -8.07
C THR A 20 -20.15 -16.75 -9.14
N PRO A 21 -19.67 -16.86 -10.41
CA PRO A 21 -18.33 -16.58 -10.96
C PRO A 21 -18.41 -15.52 -12.11
N THR A 22 -17.49 -15.31 -13.09
CA THR A 22 -16.32 -16.08 -13.59
C THR A 22 -15.32 -15.16 -14.30
N SER A 23 -14.04 -15.55 -14.39
CA SER A 23 -12.97 -14.91 -15.22
C SER A 23 -12.49 -13.51 -14.81
N GLY A 24 -11.20 -13.25 -14.98
CA GLY A 24 -10.61 -11.92 -14.78
C GLY A 24 -11.07 -10.88 -15.82
N ILE A 25 -11.62 -11.33 -16.96
CA ILE A 25 -12.08 -10.49 -18.07
C ILE A 25 -13.51 -9.97 -17.83
N ASP A 26 -14.45 -10.79 -17.35
CA ASP A 26 -15.82 -10.32 -17.02
C ASP A 26 -15.78 -9.25 -15.91
N LEU A 27 -14.92 -9.43 -14.90
CA LEU A 27 -14.67 -8.42 -13.88
C LEU A 27 -14.17 -7.10 -14.49
N LEU A 28 -13.19 -7.19 -15.40
CA LEU A 28 -12.61 -6.05 -16.12
C LEU A 28 -13.63 -5.31 -17.00
N VAL A 29 -14.46 -6.05 -17.74
CA VAL A 29 -15.49 -5.50 -18.62
C VAL A 29 -16.58 -4.81 -17.81
N ARG A 30 -17.07 -5.43 -16.72
CA ARG A 30 -18.06 -4.79 -15.84
C ARG A 30 -17.50 -3.55 -15.16
N GLN A 31 -16.29 -3.62 -14.60
CA GLN A 31 -15.59 -2.47 -14.01
C GLN A 31 -15.40 -1.34 -15.03
N GLY A 32 -15.04 -1.67 -16.29
CA GLY A 32 -14.92 -0.68 -17.36
C GLY A 32 -16.25 -0.02 -17.72
N ILE A 33 -17.34 -0.77 -17.79
CA ILE A 33 -18.70 -0.24 -18.05
C ILE A 33 -19.15 0.65 -16.89
N GLU A 34 -18.93 0.23 -15.64
CA GLU A 34 -19.27 1.03 -14.45
C GLU A 34 -18.47 2.34 -14.38
N HIS A 35 -17.15 2.29 -14.62
CA HIS A 35 -16.29 3.47 -14.63
C HIS A 35 -16.67 4.47 -15.74
N LEU A 36 -16.95 3.98 -16.95
CA LEU A 36 -17.45 4.82 -18.05
C LEU A 36 -18.81 5.45 -17.69
N ARG A 37 -19.70 4.69 -17.05
CA ARG A 37 -21.01 5.17 -16.59
C ARG A 37 -20.89 6.27 -15.53
N GLU A 38 -20.00 6.12 -14.55
CA GLU A 38 -19.73 7.15 -13.52
C GLU A 38 -19.13 8.42 -14.15
N LYS A 39 -18.17 8.27 -15.07
CA LYS A 39 -17.56 9.39 -15.80
C LYS A 39 -18.55 10.15 -16.70
N THR A 40 -19.55 9.47 -17.27
CA THR A 40 -20.66 10.13 -18.00
C THR A 40 -21.73 10.72 -17.09
N ALA A 41 -21.90 10.22 -15.85
CA ALA A 41 -22.92 10.71 -14.92
C ALA A 41 -22.48 11.95 -14.13
N ASN A 42 -21.18 12.16 -13.93
CA ASN A 42 -20.61 13.36 -13.29
C ASN A 42 -19.47 13.95 -14.13
N PRO A 43 -19.76 14.79 -15.14
CA PRO A 43 -18.74 15.52 -15.88
C PRO A 43 -18.23 16.74 -15.07
N THR A 44 -17.50 16.48 -13.99
CA THR A 44 -16.73 17.53 -13.31
C THR A 44 -15.44 17.82 -14.07
N PRO A 45 -15.02 19.09 -14.21
CA PRO A 45 -13.86 19.47 -15.03
C PRO A 45 -12.55 18.92 -14.46
N ASP A 46 -11.57 18.73 -15.34
CA ASP A 46 -10.23 18.21 -15.03
C ASP A 46 -9.49 19.10 -14.02
N ASN A 47 -9.71 18.84 -12.74
CA ASN A 47 -8.79 19.23 -11.67
C ASN A 47 -7.73 18.14 -11.55
N ASP A 48 -6.66 18.32 -12.31
CA ASP A 48 -5.49 17.45 -12.36
C ASP A 48 -4.75 17.41 -11.00
N LEU A 49 -5.31 16.65 -10.08
CA LEU A 49 -4.72 16.26 -8.80
C LEU A 49 -4.64 14.73 -8.73
N GLY A 50 -4.02 14.14 -9.76
CA GLY A 50 -3.29 12.89 -9.54
C GLY A 50 -2.39 13.07 -8.30
N PRO A 51 -2.25 12.06 -7.42
CA PRO A 51 -1.70 12.29 -6.09
C PRO A 51 -0.26 12.78 -6.15
N THR A 52 -0.13 14.11 -6.02
CA THR A 52 0.94 14.72 -5.26
C THR A 52 1.11 13.87 -4.00
N SER A 53 2.35 13.48 -3.68
CA SER A 53 2.68 12.97 -2.35
C SER A 53 1.96 13.84 -1.30
N PRO A 54 1.30 13.28 -0.25
CA PRO A 54 0.57 14.08 0.73
C PRO A 54 1.50 15.19 1.22
N ARG A 55 1.19 16.42 0.80
CA ARG A 55 2.16 17.51 0.58
C ARG A 55 2.62 18.05 1.91
N SER A 56 3.49 17.26 2.53
CA SER A 56 3.70 17.21 3.97
C SER A 56 2.39 17.17 4.76
N TYR A 57 2.09 16.02 5.39
CA TYR A 57 1.51 16.07 6.74
C TYR A 57 2.61 16.52 7.74
N ARG A 58 3.34 17.60 7.38
CA ARG A 58 3.67 18.61 8.36
C ARG A 58 2.30 18.97 8.90
N SER A 59 2.06 18.59 10.14
CA SER A 59 1.30 19.49 10.97
C SER A 59 1.80 20.91 10.67
N ARG A 60 0.87 21.83 10.47
CA ARG A 60 1.08 23.13 11.10
C ARG A 60 1.18 22.80 12.59
N ALA A 61 2.38 22.42 13.02
CA ALA A 61 2.90 22.95 14.26
C ALA A 61 2.55 24.44 14.18
N TRP A 62 1.80 24.91 15.17
CA TRP A 62 1.62 26.32 15.34
C TRP A 62 3.01 26.90 15.62
N SER A 63 3.75 27.21 14.55
CA SER A 63 4.48 28.47 14.45
C SER A 63 3.41 29.57 14.41
N GLY A 64 2.70 29.73 15.54
CA GLY A 64 2.26 31.06 15.89
C GLY A 64 3.54 31.89 15.90
N ASN A 65 3.49 33.05 15.25
CA ASN A 65 4.54 34.05 15.40
C ASN A 65 4.45 34.59 16.83
N TYR A 66 4.91 33.80 17.79
CA TYR A 66 5.47 34.34 19.01
C TYR A 66 6.73 35.08 18.56
N SER A 67 6.57 36.38 18.26
CA SER A 67 7.69 37.29 18.27
C SER A 67 8.30 37.15 19.65
N CYS A 68 9.41 36.42 19.75
CA CYS A 68 10.19 36.40 20.96
C CYS A 68 10.56 37.85 21.22
N PHE A 69 10.06 38.41 22.32
CA PHE A 69 10.29 39.80 22.67
C PHE A 69 11.79 39.93 22.92
N GLN A 70 12.55 40.35 21.90
CA GLN A 70 13.98 40.63 22.04
C GLN A 70 14.13 41.86 22.90
N VAL A 71 14.21 41.63 24.22
CA VAL A 71 14.75 42.60 25.14
C VAL A 71 16.24 42.66 24.88
N ASP A 72 16.67 43.65 24.10
CA ASP A 72 18.08 43.96 23.91
C ASP A 72 18.69 44.41 25.24
N LEU A 73 19.31 43.47 25.93
CA LEU A 73 20.24 43.73 27.04
C LEU A 73 21.67 43.72 26.50
N SER A 74 21.98 44.74 25.71
CA SER A 74 23.36 45.09 25.40
C SER A 74 24.04 45.67 26.65
N ASN A 75 25.27 45.22 26.90
CA ASN A 75 26.23 45.65 27.93
C ASN A 75 26.18 44.90 29.28
N SER A 76 27.01 43.85 29.39
CA SER A 76 28.17 43.90 30.29
C SER A 76 29.14 42.76 29.96
N GLU A 77 30.43 43.08 29.85
CA GLU A 77 31.49 42.08 29.68
C GLU A 77 31.77 41.38 31.02
N ALA A 78 31.58 40.05 31.08
CA ALA A 78 32.18 39.22 32.12
C ALA A 78 32.24 37.75 31.67
N SER A 79 33.46 37.26 31.44
CA SER A 79 33.71 35.85 31.13
C SER A 79 33.36 34.94 32.31
N SER A 80 32.36 34.07 32.13
CA SER A 80 32.16 32.89 32.99
C SER A 80 31.41 31.79 32.22
N MET A 81 31.64 30.52 32.57
CA MET A 81 30.95 29.38 31.96
C MET A 81 29.47 29.35 32.36
N ILE A 82 28.63 30.09 31.64
CA ILE A 82 27.18 29.92 31.72
C ILE A 82 26.81 28.59 31.03
N LYS A 83 26.85 27.49 31.79
CA LYS A 83 25.96 26.35 31.50
C LYS A 83 24.56 26.94 31.32
N PRO A 84 23.82 26.66 30.23
CA PRO A 84 22.45 27.13 30.08
C PRO A 84 21.58 26.44 31.13
N ARG A 85 21.51 27.05 32.32
CA ARG A 85 20.58 26.70 33.38
C ARG A 85 19.19 26.81 32.76
N SER A 86 18.47 25.70 32.77
CA SER A 86 17.12 25.63 32.23
C SER A 86 16.21 26.38 33.19
N ARG A 87 16.13 27.71 33.01
CA ARG A 87 15.45 28.69 33.89
C ARG A 87 14.08 28.20 34.37
N ILE A 88 13.36 27.45 33.54
CA ILE A 88 12.07 26.82 33.85
C ILE A 88 12.10 25.88 35.07
N LEU A 89 13.19 25.12 35.29
CA LEU A 89 13.34 24.22 36.43
C LEU A 89 13.69 24.96 37.73
N GLU A 90 14.09 26.23 37.66
CA GLU A 90 14.44 27.08 38.80
C GLU A 90 13.21 27.81 39.37
N LEU A 91 12.04 27.75 38.70
CA LEU A 91 10.80 28.28 39.26
C LEU A 91 10.30 27.40 40.43
N PRO A 92 9.66 27.98 41.46
CA PRO A 92 8.88 27.24 42.44
C PRO A 92 7.86 26.30 41.78
N ASN A 93 7.60 25.14 42.40
CA ASN A 93 6.73 24.10 41.83
C ASN A 93 5.31 24.62 41.56
N GLU A 94 4.83 25.57 42.36
CA GLU A 94 3.53 26.23 42.26
C GLU A 94 3.40 26.99 40.93
N LEU A 95 4.45 27.71 40.54
CA LEU A 95 4.49 28.40 39.24
C LEU A 95 4.62 27.38 38.09
N GLN A 96 5.36 26.29 38.28
CA GLN A 96 5.43 25.21 37.28
C GLN A 96 4.08 24.51 37.08
N TYR A 97 3.31 24.29 38.15
CA TYR A 97 1.93 23.79 38.08
C TYR A 97 1.00 24.79 37.40
N MET A 98 1.07 26.09 37.72
CA MET A 98 0.27 27.10 37.04
C MET A 98 0.62 27.22 35.55
N ILE A 99 1.89 27.12 35.16
CA ILE A 99 2.26 27.06 33.74
C ILE A 99 1.67 25.80 33.09
N ALA A 100 1.70 24.66 33.79
CA ALA A 100 1.15 23.42 33.27
C ALA A 100 -0.36 23.48 33.05
N THR A 101 -1.15 24.16 33.89
CA THR A 101 -2.62 24.24 33.70
C THR A 101 -3.05 25.04 32.46
N TYR A 102 -2.16 25.83 31.85
CA TYR A 102 -2.41 26.49 30.56
C TYR A 102 -2.03 25.61 29.34
N LEU A 103 -1.40 24.45 29.54
CA LEU A 103 -0.97 23.57 28.44
C LEU A 103 -2.10 22.64 27.98
N GLY A 104 -2.16 22.37 26.67
CA GLY A 104 -3.01 21.30 26.15
C GLY A 104 -2.50 19.91 26.57
N PHE A 105 -3.39 18.91 26.59
CA PHE A 105 -3.06 17.52 26.92
C PHE A 105 -1.82 17.00 26.18
N GLY A 106 -1.73 17.26 24.87
CA GLY A 106 -0.59 16.85 24.05
C GLY A 106 0.74 17.48 24.48
N ASP A 107 0.72 18.72 24.98
CA ASP A 107 1.92 19.46 25.39
C ASP A 107 2.33 19.13 26.83
N MET A 108 1.37 18.90 27.75
CA MET A 108 1.64 18.30 29.06
C MET A 108 2.34 16.94 28.93
N GLU A 109 1.85 16.07 28.05
CA GLU A 109 2.44 14.74 27.84
C GLU A 109 3.78 14.80 27.08
N ARG A 110 4.03 15.84 26.28
CA ARG A 110 5.39 16.15 25.76
C ARG A 110 6.34 16.54 26.88
N LEU A 111 5.92 17.43 27.77
CA LEU A 111 6.71 17.88 28.92
C LEU A 111 7.02 16.74 29.91
N ARG A 112 6.07 15.82 30.12
CA ARG A 112 6.26 14.56 30.87
C ARG A 112 7.27 13.58 30.22
N ARG A 113 7.51 13.71 28.91
CA ARG A 113 8.47 12.90 28.17
C ARG A 113 9.87 13.52 28.11
N THR A 114 10.04 14.82 28.38
CA THR A 114 11.35 15.48 28.29
C THR A 114 12.26 15.25 29.50
N CYS A 115 11.75 15.22 30.73
CA CYS A 115 12.59 14.98 31.91
C CYS A 115 11.87 14.28 33.07
N ARG A 116 12.65 13.71 34.00
CA ARG A 116 12.13 13.01 35.19
C ARG A 116 11.35 13.93 36.14
N HIS A 117 11.77 15.19 36.28
CA HIS A 117 11.10 16.19 37.12
C HIS A 117 9.64 16.38 36.69
N PHE A 118 9.40 16.76 35.43
CA PHE A 118 8.05 16.94 34.91
C PHE A 118 7.23 15.64 34.83
N ARG A 119 7.87 14.47 34.71
CA ARG A 119 7.18 13.18 34.85
C ARG A 119 6.62 12.94 36.26
N VAL A 120 7.31 13.42 37.30
CA VAL A 120 6.87 13.31 38.71
C VAL A 120 5.87 14.41 39.05
N LEU A 121 6.19 15.67 38.70
CA LEU A 121 5.32 16.83 38.91
C LEU A 121 3.95 16.62 38.27
N LEU A 122 3.92 16.26 36.98
CA LEU A 122 2.70 15.98 36.25
C LEU A 122 2.36 14.48 36.34
N ASN A 123 2.08 13.97 37.54
CA ASN A 123 1.60 12.60 37.78
C ASN A 123 0.34 12.31 36.91
N PRO A 124 0.18 11.09 36.31
CA PRO A 124 -1.10 10.67 35.71
C PRO A 124 -2.37 11.10 36.46
N ASP A 125 -2.40 11.00 37.78
CA ASP A 125 -3.58 11.32 38.58
C ASP A 125 -3.90 12.83 38.57
N PHE A 126 -2.88 13.69 38.62
CA PHE A 126 -3.01 15.13 38.43
C PHE A 126 -3.56 15.47 37.04
N VAL A 127 -3.08 14.80 35.99
CA VAL A 127 -3.55 15.02 34.62
C VAL A 127 -5.01 14.55 34.45
N ARG A 128 -5.43 13.45 35.09
CA ARG A 128 -6.84 13.02 35.11
C ARG A 128 -7.73 14.03 35.82
N ALA A 129 -7.31 14.51 36.99
CA ALA A 129 -8.04 15.54 37.75
C ALA A 129 -8.19 16.84 36.94
N HIS A 130 -7.11 17.33 36.33
CA HIS A 130 -7.10 18.58 35.56
C HIS A 130 -8.07 18.55 34.35
N PHE A 131 -8.18 17.42 33.64
CA PHE A 131 -9.10 17.30 32.50
C PHE A 131 -10.54 16.92 32.87
N GLY A 132 -10.91 16.92 34.17
CA GLY A 132 -12.28 16.69 34.63
C GLY A 132 -12.65 15.22 34.81
N GLY A 133 -11.71 14.39 35.26
CA GLY A 133 -11.96 12.99 35.61
C GLY A 133 -11.81 12.01 34.45
N ASP A 134 -12.09 10.73 34.72
CA ASP A 134 -11.68 9.62 33.86
C ASP A 134 -12.31 9.63 32.46
N GLU A 135 -13.60 9.96 32.32
CA GLU A 135 -14.27 9.99 31.02
C GLU A 135 -13.70 11.08 30.09
N LEU A 136 -13.50 12.29 30.62
CA LEU A 136 -12.94 13.41 29.87
C LEU A 136 -11.45 13.19 29.59
N PHE A 137 -10.71 12.59 30.51
CA PHE A 137 -9.33 12.16 30.27
C PHE A 137 -9.24 11.12 29.14
N ILE A 138 -10.10 10.09 29.14
CA ILE A 138 -10.22 9.12 28.04
C ILE A 138 -10.58 9.84 26.73
N ARG A 139 -11.47 10.85 26.79
CA ARG A 139 -11.84 11.67 25.63
C ARG A 139 -10.63 12.42 25.03
N GLN A 140 -9.71 12.92 25.86
CA GLN A 140 -8.45 13.55 25.42
C GLN A 140 -7.45 12.51 24.88
N LEU A 141 -7.26 11.38 25.58
CA LEU A 141 -6.34 10.31 25.19
C LEU A 141 -6.70 9.71 23.82
N THR A 142 -8.01 9.59 23.53
CA THR A 142 -8.55 9.13 22.24
C THR A 142 -8.65 10.22 21.17
N SER A 143 -8.36 11.49 21.49
CA SER A 143 -8.29 12.58 20.51
C SER A 143 -6.87 12.97 20.10
N HIS A 144 -5.84 12.36 20.67
CA HIS A 144 -4.43 12.61 20.34
C HIS A 144 -3.76 11.29 19.93
N CYS A 145 -2.84 11.36 18.97
CA CYS A 145 -2.03 10.18 18.62
C CYS A 145 -1.06 9.83 19.76
N GLN A 146 -1.09 8.58 20.23
CA GLN A 146 -0.22 8.06 21.30
C GLN A 146 1.29 8.28 21.02
N SER A 147 1.70 8.09 19.76
CA SER A 147 3.10 8.16 19.32
C SER A 147 3.58 9.62 19.19
N CYS A 148 2.96 10.44 18.33
CA CYS A 148 3.42 11.82 18.02
C CYS A 148 2.70 12.95 18.80
N LEU A 149 1.66 12.62 19.58
CA LEU A 149 0.84 13.56 20.38
C LEU A 149 0.13 14.66 19.58
N SER A 150 0.03 14.51 18.25
CA SER A 150 -0.73 15.42 17.40
C SER A 150 -2.25 15.20 17.53
N ARG A 151 -3.02 16.27 17.30
CA ARG A 151 -4.49 16.29 17.31
C ARG A 151 -5.05 16.63 15.92
N PRO A 152 -4.92 15.74 14.91
CA PRO A 152 -5.40 16.01 13.55
C PRO A 152 -6.94 15.95 13.42
N GLY A 153 -7.63 15.40 14.43
CA GLY A 153 -9.09 15.27 14.49
C GLY A 153 -9.55 13.81 14.52
N ARG A 154 -10.71 13.54 15.14
CA ARG A 154 -11.18 12.18 15.41
C ARG A 154 -11.47 11.32 14.17
N HIS A 155 -11.64 11.94 13.01
CA HIS A 155 -11.83 11.26 11.72
C HIS A 155 -10.52 10.77 11.07
N SER A 156 -9.36 11.18 11.59
CA SER A 156 -8.01 10.85 11.10
C SER A 156 -7.17 10.08 12.14
N LEU A 157 -7.85 9.57 13.17
CA LEU A 157 -7.29 8.79 14.27
C LEU A 157 -7.94 7.42 14.29
N ILE A 158 -7.11 6.38 14.19
CA ILE A 158 -7.49 4.98 14.38
C ILE A 158 -7.67 4.75 15.88
N PHE A 159 -8.80 4.21 16.28
CA PHE A 159 -9.12 3.87 17.65
C PHE A 159 -8.65 2.45 17.97
N TYR A 160 -7.99 2.30 19.12
CA TYR A 160 -7.67 1.02 19.71
C TYR A 160 -8.42 0.92 21.06
N PRO A 161 -9.30 -0.09 21.24
CA PRO A 161 -10.04 -0.26 22.47
C PRO A 161 -9.10 -0.52 23.65
N ALA A 162 -9.63 -0.40 24.87
CA ALA A 162 -8.92 -0.85 26.06
C ALA A 162 -8.66 -2.36 25.95
N THR A 163 -7.47 -2.78 26.34
CA THR A 163 -7.10 -4.20 26.50
C THR A 163 -6.66 -4.40 27.95
N ASP A 164 -6.60 -5.64 28.43
CA ASP A 164 -6.21 -5.94 29.81
C ASP A 164 -4.93 -5.20 30.22
N GLY A 165 -5.03 -4.32 31.22
CA GLY A 165 -3.93 -3.48 31.72
C GLY A 165 -3.53 -2.25 30.88
N ARG A 166 -4.18 -1.95 29.74
CA ARG A 166 -3.86 -0.78 28.89
C ARG A 166 -5.09 0.09 28.59
N PRO A 167 -5.06 1.41 28.88
CA PRO A 167 -6.16 2.31 28.57
C PRO A 167 -6.40 2.44 27.06
N PRO A 168 -7.62 2.81 26.62
CA PRO A 168 -7.94 2.98 25.21
C PRO A 168 -7.05 4.07 24.61
N SER A 169 -6.63 3.89 23.36
CA SER A 169 -5.65 4.77 22.72
C SER A 169 -6.02 5.07 21.27
N SER A 170 -5.37 6.06 20.68
CA SER A 170 -5.54 6.34 19.25
C SER A 170 -4.20 6.60 18.56
N LYS A 171 -4.11 6.33 17.26
CA LYS A 171 -2.94 6.65 16.43
C LYS A 171 -3.37 7.36 15.16
N CYS A 172 -2.61 8.37 14.74
CA CYS A 172 -2.85 9.01 13.45
C CYS A 172 -2.37 8.10 12.31
N PHE A 173 -2.96 8.28 11.13
CA PHE A 173 -2.65 7.45 9.97
C PHE A 173 -1.15 7.43 9.64
N GLN A 174 -0.45 8.57 9.75
CA GLN A 174 0.99 8.65 9.50
C GLN A 174 1.81 7.73 10.42
N CYS A 175 1.56 7.76 11.73
CA CYS A 175 2.27 6.89 12.67
C CYS A 175 1.91 5.41 12.45
N SER A 176 0.63 5.08 12.20
CA SER A 176 0.23 3.70 11.93
C SER A 176 0.84 3.13 10.63
N VAL A 177 1.00 3.95 9.59
CA VAL A 177 1.70 3.60 8.33
C VAL A 177 3.21 3.46 8.57
N GLN A 178 3.84 4.37 9.34
CA GLN A 178 5.26 4.27 9.70
C GLN A 178 5.57 2.99 10.51
N GLU A 179 4.73 2.68 11.49
CA GLU A 179 4.84 1.50 12.35
C GLU A 179 4.44 0.17 11.65
N ARG A 180 3.88 0.23 10.43
CA ARG A 180 3.40 -0.93 9.64
C ARG A 180 2.34 -1.79 10.33
N HIS A 181 1.54 -1.19 11.20
CA HIS A 181 0.42 -1.87 11.89
C HIS A 181 -0.87 -1.93 11.05
N LEU A 182 -0.81 -1.59 9.76
CA LEU A 182 -1.97 -1.54 8.86
C LEU A 182 -1.84 -2.59 7.76
N HIS A 183 -2.88 -3.41 7.61
CA HIS A 183 -3.01 -4.38 6.53
C HIS A 183 -4.00 -3.84 5.47
N VAL A 184 -3.63 -3.98 4.19
CA VAL A 184 -4.46 -3.57 3.05
C VAL A 184 -5.82 -4.26 3.04
N GLY A 185 -6.86 -3.55 2.63
CA GLY A 185 -8.21 -4.10 2.55
C GLY A 185 -8.86 -4.44 3.90
N THR A 186 -8.24 -4.08 5.04
CA THR A 186 -8.87 -4.25 6.36
C THR A 186 -9.74 -3.04 6.73
N ARG A 187 -10.76 -3.29 7.56
CA ARG A 187 -11.67 -2.27 8.10
C ARG A 187 -11.23 -1.88 9.50
N LEU A 188 -10.89 -0.61 9.68
CA LEU A 188 -10.44 -0.01 10.94
C LEU A 188 -11.57 0.77 11.60
N GLN A 189 -11.57 0.83 12.94
CA GLN A 189 -12.43 1.74 13.69
C GLN A 189 -11.71 3.09 13.90
N LEU A 190 -12.41 4.20 13.66
CA LEU A 190 -11.93 5.56 13.93
C LEU A 190 -12.40 6.05 15.31
N ALA A 191 -11.69 7.04 15.86
CA ALA A 191 -12.03 7.70 17.12
C ALA A 191 -13.32 8.54 17.07
N ASN A 192 -14.00 8.61 15.92
CA ASN A 192 -15.34 9.19 15.73
C ASN A 192 -16.43 8.11 15.52
N THR A 193 -16.18 6.88 16.01
CA THR A 193 -17.01 5.66 15.88
C THR A 193 -17.34 5.17 14.46
N ARG A 194 -16.99 5.93 13.41
CA ARG A 194 -17.08 5.46 12.02
C ARG A 194 -16.00 4.42 11.73
N SER A 195 -16.18 3.67 10.65
CA SER A 195 -15.16 2.78 10.11
C SER A 195 -14.47 3.37 8.88
N ALA A 196 -13.17 3.10 8.72
CA ALA A 196 -12.38 3.40 7.53
C ALA A 196 -11.83 2.10 6.91
N TRP A 197 -11.75 2.02 5.60
CA TRP A 197 -11.01 0.94 4.92
C TRP A 197 -9.55 1.36 4.68
N VAL A 198 -8.61 0.43 4.79
CA VAL A 198 -7.23 0.66 4.33
C VAL A 198 -7.17 0.49 2.82
N CYS A 199 -6.84 1.56 2.09
CA CYS A 199 -6.76 1.54 0.64
C CYS A 199 -5.80 0.44 0.15
N ARG A 200 -6.29 -0.45 -0.70
CA ARG A 200 -5.51 -1.60 -1.21
C ARG A 200 -4.28 -1.21 -2.03
N TRP A 201 -4.39 -0.10 -2.77
CA TRP A 201 -3.32 0.40 -3.63
C TRP A 201 -2.19 1.09 -2.85
N CYS A 202 -2.54 1.97 -1.89
CA CYS A 202 -1.54 2.81 -1.22
C CYS A 202 -1.28 2.50 0.26
N GLY A 203 -2.09 1.67 0.91
CA GLY A 203 -1.95 1.35 2.33
C GLY A 203 -2.40 2.45 3.30
N TRP A 204 -2.91 3.58 2.79
CA TRP A 204 -3.44 4.66 3.64
C TRP A 204 -4.94 4.48 3.92
N PRO A 205 -5.42 4.76 5.15
CA PRO A 205 -6.85 4.71 5.46
C PRO A 205 -7.69 5.75 4.71
N ILE A 206 -8.81 5.30 4.16
CA ILE A 206 -9.81 6.11 3.46
C ILE A 206 -10.73 6.74 4.52
N SER A 207 -10.75 8.07 4.63
CA SER A 207 -11.61 8.78 5.59
C SER A 207 -12.30 10.01 4.98
N GLY A 208 -13.38 10.45 5.64
CA GLY A 208 -14.15 11.63 5.21
C GLY A 208 -15.09 11.36 4.05
N SER A 209 -15.40 12.40 3.27
CA SER A 209 -16.26 12.34 2.09
C SER A 209 -15.70 11.50 0.95
N ALA A 210 -14.40 11.20 0.95
CA ALA A 210 -13.77 10.31 -0.04
C ALA A 210 -14.24 8.84 0.02
N ALA A 211 -15.06 8.47 1.01
CA ALA A 211 -15.69 7.15 1.13
C ALA A 211 -17.04 7.02 0.37
N SER A 212 -17.43 8.01 -0.45
CA SER A 212 -18.80 8.13 -0.95
C SER A 212 -19.16 7.33 -2.22
N SER A 213 -18.19 6.81 -2.99
CA SER A 213 -18.53 5.99 -4.17
C SER A 213 -18.67 4.51 -3.78
N PHE A 214 -19.90 4.00 -3.90
CA PHE A 214 -20.31 2.68 -3.39
C PHE A 214 -19.58 1.52 -4.08
N ALA A 215 -19.13 1.70 -5.33
CA ALA A 215 -18.45 0.68 -6.12
C ALA A 215 -16.99 0.42 -5.66
N HIS A 216 -16.34 1.39 -5.01
CA HIS A 216 -14.89 1.38 -4.80
C HIS A 216 -14.46 1.65 -3.35
N GLN A 217 -15.26 1.21 -2.37
CA GLN A 217 -15.05 1.49 -0.93
C GLN A 217 -13.66 1.11 -0.36
N GLN A 218 -12.88 0.27 -1.07
CA GLN A 218 -11.55 -0.21 -0.66
C GLN A 218 -10.39 0.52 -1.38
N PHE A 219 -10.68 1.56 -2.17
CA PHE A 219 -9.69 2.40 -2.87
C PHE A 219 -10.02 3.89 -2.71
N HIS A 220 -9.00 4.75 -2.78
CA HIS A 220 -9.22 6.17 -3.12
C HIS A 220 -9.52 6.28 -4.61
N ALA A 221 -10.37 7.23 -5.05
CA ALA A 221 -10.71 7.43 -6.46
C ALA A 221 -9.48 7.48 -7.39
N GLY A 222 -8.54 8.41 -7.15
CA GLY A 222 -7.28 8.51 -7.92
C GLY A 222 -6.27 7.38 -7.70
N CYS A 223 -6.52 6.44 -6.77
CA CYS A 223 -5.78 5.19 -6.67
C CYS A 223 -6.44 4.07 -7.48
N TYR A 224 -7.77 4.06 -7.57
CA TYR A 224 -8.52 3.12 -8.40
C TYR A 224 -8.28 3.37 -9.89
N ASP A 225 -8.31 4.63 -10.32
CA ASP A 225 -7.98 5.06 -11.69
C ASP A 225 -6.59 4.54 -12.15
N ARG A 226 -5.57 4.72 -11.30
CA ARG A 226 -4.22 4.17 -11.54
C ARG A 226 -4.18 2.65 -11.61
N TYR A 227 -4.93 1.98 -10.73
CA TYR A 227 -5.05 0.52 -10.74
C TYR A 227 -5.71 0.03 -12.03
N TYR A 228 -6.78 0.69 -12.47
CA TYR A 228 -7.50 0.41 -13.71
C TYR A 228 -6.60 0.58 -14.94
N HIS A 229 -5.81 1.67 -15.02
CA HIS A 229 -4.81 1.85 -16.07
C HIS A 229 -3.74 0.75 -16.09
N VAL A 230 -3.26 0.32 -14.93
CA VAL A 230 -2.31 -0.81 -14.82
C VAL A 230 -2.95 -2.13 -15.26
N LEU A 231 -4.22 -2.37 -14.93
CA LEU A 231 -4.95 -3.57 -15.29
C LEU A 231 -5.18 -3.66 -16.81
N TRP A 232 -5.48 -2.53 -17.48
CA TRP A 232 -5.48 -2.42 -18.93
C TRP A 232 -4.10 -2.63 -19.56
N GLY A 233 -3.06 -2.03 -18.97
CA GLY A 233 -1.68 -2.22 -19.41
C GLY A 233 -1.27 -3.69 -19.39
N PHE A 234 -1.60 -4.40 -18.31
CA PHE A 234 -1.40 -5.85 -18.18
C PHE A 234 -2.16 -6.66 -19.23
N LEU A 235 -3.41 -6.31 -19.54
CA LEU A 235 -4.19 -6.99 -20.58
C LEU A 235 -3.54 -6.85 -21.96
N TRP A 236 -3.17 -5.63 -22.35
CA TRP A 236 -2.47 -5.36 -23.62
C TRP A 236 -1.11 -6.04 -23.70
N LEU A 237 -0.36 -6.05 -22.59
CA LEU A 237 0.91 -6.75 -22.47
C LEU A 237 0.76 -8.26 -22.66
N GLY A 238 -0.28 -8.85 -22.06
CA GLY A 238 -0.62 -10.27 -22.25
C GLY A 238 -0.92 -10.62 -23.70
N PHE A 239 -1.70 -9.78 -24.41
CA PHE A 239 -1.93 -9.95 -25.84
C PHE A 239 -0.66 -9.81 -26.67
N ALA A 240 0.21 -8.84 -26.38
CA ALA A 240 1.48 -8.65 -27.07
C ALA A 240 2.43 -9.85 -26.87
N GLN A 241 2.57 -10.34 -25.63
CA GLN A 241 3.36 -11.52 -25.29
C GLN A 241 2.79 -12.79 -25.96
N PHE A 242 1.47 -12.93 -26.01
CA PHE A 242 0.81 -14.05 -26.70
C PHE A 242 1.09 -14.02 -28.21
N ALA A 243 0.91 -12.85 -28.86
CA ALA A 243 1.19 -12.67 -30.28
C ALA A 243 2.65 -12.97 -30.63
N VAL A 244 3.61 -12.47 -29.83
CA VAL A 244 5.04 -12.77 -29.97
C VAL A 244 5.31 -14.27 -29.84
N GLY A 245 4.72 -14.94 -28.85
CA GLY A 245 4.87 -16.39 -28.66
C GLY A 245 4.30 -17.22 -29.81
N VAL A 246 3.14 -16.84 -30.35
CA VAL A 246 2.52 -17.47 -31.52
C VAL A 246 3.37 -17.27 -32.78
N VAL A 247 3.82 -16.04 -33.06
CA VAL A 247 4.70 -15.75 -34.21
C VAL A 247 6.01 -16.52 -34.10
N ALA A 248 6.65 -16.53 -32.92
CA ALA A 248 7.85 -17.32 -32.66
C ALA A 248 7.64 -18.81 -33.00
N ALA A 249 6.59 -19.44 -32.45
CA ALA A 249 6.29 -20.83 -32.71
C ALA A 249 5.97 -21.12 -34.19
N VAL A 250 5.18 -20.27 -34.86
CA VAL A 250 4.85 -20.43 -36.29
C VAL A 250 6.11 -20.34 -37.16
N LEU A 251 7.02 -19.40 -36.88
CA LEU A 251 8.32 -19.31 -37.56
C LEU A 251 9.15 -20.58 -37.34
N SER A 252 9.18 -21.13 -36.12
CA SER A 252 9.83 -22.42 -35.83
C SER A 252 9.25 -23.57 -36.68
N LEU A 253 7.92 -23.67 -36.77
CA LEU A 253 7.22 -24.76 -37.46
C LEU A 253 7.35 -24.70 -38.99
N ILE A 254 7.47 -23.50 -39.56
CA ILE A 254 7.64 -23.29 -41.00
C ILE A 254 9.11 -23.50 -41.40
N TYR A 255 10.05 -22.79 -40.78
CA TYR A 255 11.44 -22.71 -41.26
C TYR A 255 12.36 -23.82 -40.69
N PHE A 256 12.00 -24.45 -39.58
CA PHE A 256 12.86 -25.42 -38.87
C PHE A 256 12.21 -26.80 -38.69
N ARG A 257 11.26 -27.16 -39.57
CA ARG A 257 10.47 -28.40 -39.52
C ARG A 257 11.29 -29.70 -39.44
N GLY A 258 12.53 -29.69 -39.95
CA GLY A 258 13.46 -30.83 -39.89
C GLY A 258 14.47 -30.81 -38.74
N ASP A 259 14.47 -29.78 -37.87
CA ASP A 259 15.44 -29.66 -36.78
C ASP A 259 14.84 -30.13 -35.45
N LEU A 260 15.34 -31.26 -34.94
CA LEU A 260 14.90 -31.86 -33.67
C LEU A 260 15.19 -31.00 -32.44
N LEU A 261 16.09 -30.00 -32.53
CA LEU A 261 16.35 -29.05 -31.44
C LEU A 261 15.37 -27.86 -31.44
N VAL A 262 14.66 -27.62 -32.55
CA VAL A 262 13.77 -26.47 -32.71
C VAL A 262 12.29 -26.90 -32.74
N PHE A 263 11.96 -27.93 -33.52
CA PHE A 263 10.58 -28.28 -33.85
C PHE A 263 9.78 -28.87 -32.66
N PRO A 264 10.26 -29.89 -31.92
CA PRO A 264 9.52 -30.40 -30.76
C PRO A 264 9.33 -29.37 -29.64
N PRO A 265 10.35 -28.60 -29.20
CA PRO A 265 10.15 -27.57 -28.18
C PRO A 265 9.17 -26.46 -28.61
N ALA A 266 9.16 -26.08 -29.89
CA ALA A 266 8.21 -25.11 -30.41
C ALA A 266 6.75 -25.60 -30.36
N ILE A 267 6.48 -26.88 -30.66
CA ILE A 267 5.13 -27.47 -30.51
C ILE A 267 4.70 -27.44 -29.04
N VAL A 268 5.55 -27.91 -28.13
CA VAL A 268 5.22 -27.97 -26.69
C VAL A 268 5.01 -26.55 -26.15
N SER A 269 5.88 -25.60 -26.51
CA SER A 269 5.68 -24.19 -26.15
C SER A 269 4.39 -23.61 -26.74
N PHE A 270 3.99 -23.97 -27.95
CA PHE A 270 2.73 -23.51 -28.56
C PHE A 270 1.52 -24.00 -27.76
N VAL A 271 1.49 -25.28 -27.38
CA VAL A 271 0.42 -25.83 -26.53
C VAL A 271 0.42 -25.16 -25.15
N LEU A 272 1.59 -24.99 -24.52
CA LEU A 272 1.70 -24.33 -23.22
C LEU A 272 1.32 -22.85 -23.24
N LEU A 273 1.49 -22.14 -24.36
CA LEU A 273 1.00 -20.77 -24.55
C LEU A 273 -0.53 -20.69 -24.41
N TRP A 274 -1.26 -21.60 -25.04
CA TRP A 274 -2.72 -21.69 -24.91
C TRP A 274 -3.16 -22.12 -23.50
N VAL A 275 -2.41 -23.02 -22.84
CA VAL A 275 -2.67 -23.37 -21.43
C VAL A 275 -2.49 -22.15 -20.53
N CYS A 276 -1.43 -21.35 -20.72
CA CYS A 276 -1.22 -20.10 -19.98
C CYS A 276 -2.36 -19.08 -20.23
N MET A 277 -2.82 -18.96 -21.48
CA MET A 277 -3.95 -18.09 -21.81
C MET A 277 -5.25 -18.56 -21.15
N ALA A 278 -5.52 -19.88 -21.15
CA ALA A 278 -6.66 -20.45 -20.44
C ALA A 278 -6.56 -20.19 -18.93
N PHE A 279 -5.37 -20.33 -18.32
CA PHE A 279 -5.16 -19.92 -16.94
C PHE A 279 -5.47 -18.44 -16.72
N LEU A 280 -4.97 -17.52 -17.57
CA LEU A 280 -5.25 -16.08 -17.42
C LEU A 280 -6.76 -15.76 -17.53
N VAL A 281 -7.48 -16.42 -18.43
CA VAL A 281 -8.94 -16.23 -18.59
C VAL A 281 -9.70 -16.82 -17.40
N PHE A 282 -9.48 -18.09 -17.05
CA PHE A 282 -10.30 -18.81 -16.06
C PHE A 282 -9.87 -18.61 -14.60
N ARG A 283 -8.72 -17.99 -14.33
CA ARG A 283 -8.22 -17.73 -12.96
C ARG A 283 -9.17 -16.81 -12.19
N GLY A 284 -9.89 -17.40 -11.24
CA GLY A 284 -10.68 -16.65 -10.25
C GLY A 284 -9.80 -16.05 -9.15
N ASN A 285 -10.26 -14.96 -8.55
CA ASN A 285 -9.51 -14.16 -7.58
C ASN A 285 -9.31 -14.81 -6.19
N ARG A 286 -9.77 -16.06 -5.99
CA ARG A 286 -9.75 -16.76 -4.69
C ARG A 286 -8.48 -17.59 -4.43
N VAL A 287 -7.84 -18.15 -5.47
CA VAL A 287 -6.73 -19.12 -5.27
C VAL A 287 -5.39 -18.53 -5.72
N ARG A 288 -4.39 -18.55 -4.81
CA ARG A 288 -3.03 -18.03 -5.04
C ARG A 288 -2.16 -18.97 -5.90
N THR A 289 -2.54 -19.18 -7.15
CA THR A 289 -1.86 -20.09 -8.11
C THR A 289 -0.50 -19.58 -8.65
N TYR A 290 0.18 -18.66 -7.95
CA TYR A 290 1.44 -18.04 -8.41
C TYR A 290 2.56 -19.05 -8.67
N HIS A 291 2.62 -20.11 -7.87
CA HIS A 291 3.58 -21.21 -8.02
C HIS A 291 3.34 -22.01 -9.31
N TRP A 292 2.09 -22.29 -9.67
CA TRP A 292 1.75 -23.00 -10.92
C TRP A 292 2.05 -22.15 -12.16
N VAL A 293 1.68 -20.86 -12.14
CA VAL A 293 2.00 -19.94 -13.24
C VAL A 293 3.52 -19.75 -13.36
N GLY A 294 4.23 -19.53 -12.25
CA GLY A 294 5.70 -19.45 -12.25
C GLY A 294 6.39 -20.71 -12.77
N ALA A 295 5.88 -21.90 -12.43
CA ALA A 295 6.40 -23.16 -12.94
C ALA A 295 6.17 -23.31 -14.46
N LEU A 296 4.98 -22.95 -14.97
CA LEU A 296 4.70 -22.93 -16.41
C LEU A 296 5.62 -21.96 -17.16
N GLU A 297 5.83 -20.75 -16.62
CA GLU A 297 6.74 -19.76 -17.20
C GLU A 297 8.18 -20.27 -17.26
N LEU A 298 8.65 -20.97 -16.22
CA LEU A 298 9.98 -21.58 -16.18
C LEU A 298 10.13 -22.72 -17.19
N VAL A 299 9.12 -23.58 -17.34
CA VAL A 299 9.11 -24.67 -18.33
C VAL A 299 9.15 -24.11 -19.75
N ILE A 300 8.33 -23.10 -20.06
CA ILE A 300 8.35 -22.43 -21.37
C ILE A 300 9.73 -21.80 -21.61
N LEU A 301 10.29 -21.09 -20.63
CA LEU A 301 11.63 -20.49 -20.74
C LEU A 301 12.71 -21.54 -21.05
N GLY A 302 12.67 -22.69 -20.37
CA GLY A 302 13.58 -23.81 -20.63
C GLY A 302 13.43 -24.40 -22.05
N LEU A 303 12.20 -24.53 -22.55
CA LEU A 303 11.92 -25.03 -23.91
C LEU A 303 12.45 -24.10 -25.01
N TRP A 304 12.66 -22.81 -24.75
CA TRP A 304 13.24 -21.88 -25.73
C TRP A 304 14.78 -21.88 -25.78
N ILE A 305 15.47 -22.52 -24.83
CA ILE A 305 16.94 -22.59 -24.84
C ILE A 305 17.48 -23.39 -26.05
N PRO A 306 17.01 -24.62 -26.36
CA PRO A 306 17.50 -25.37 -27.53
C PRO A 306 17.21 -24.69 -28.88
N PRO A 307 16.00 -24.12 -29.14
CA PRO A 307 15.73 -23.35 -30.35
C PRO A 307 16.69 -22.16 -30.54
N ILE A 308 16.93 -21.37 -29.49
CA ILE A 308 17.85 -20.21 -29.56
C ILE A 308 19.28 -20.67 -29.84
N TYR A 309 19.76 -21.72 -29.17
CA TYR A 309 21.09 -22.28 -29.40
C TYR A 309 21.27 -22.78 -30.84
N ALA A 310 20.30 -23.54 -31.36
CA ALA A 310 20.33 -24.07 -32.73
C ALA A 310 20.35 -22.94 -33.78
N VAL A 311 19.50 -21.92 -33.62
CA VAL A 311 19.45 -20.77 -34.53
C VAL A 311 20.70 -19.89 -34.44
N ALA A 312 21.19 -19.58 -33.24
CA ALA A 312 22.42 -18.81 -33.06
C ALA A 312 23.64 -19.51 -33.68
N ARG A 313 23.74 -20.85 -33.54
CA ARG A 313 24.80 -21.64 -34.17
C ARG A 313 24.74 -21.57 -35.71
N ARG A 314 23.54 -21.59 -36.30
CA ARG A 314 23.35 -21.45 -37.76
C ARG A 314 23.78 -20.07 -38.27
N ILE A 315 23.48 -19.00 -37.54
CA ILE A 315 23.92 -17.63 -37.89
C ILE A 315 25.44 -17.51 -37.81
N ASN A 316 26.06 -18.01 -36.72
CA ASN A 316 27.52 -18.03 -36.57
C ASN A 316 28.22 -18.91 -37.63
N GLY A 317 27.52 -19.92 -38.17
CA GLY A 317 27.96 -20.73 -39.32
C GLY A 317 27.80 -20.05 -40.69
N GLY A 318 27.39 -18.79 -40.75
CA GLY A 318 27.31 -18.00 -41.99
C GLY A 318 25.93 -17.95 -42.65
N SER A 319 24.90 -18.63 -42.13
CA SER A 319 23.54 -18.53 -42.69
C SER A 319 22.84 -17.26 -42.21
N LEU A 320 22.88 -16.22 -43.05
CA LEU A 320 22.41 -14.86 -42.73
C LEU A 320 21.07 -14.54 -43.42
N GLU A 321 20.16 -15.52 -43.46
CA GLU A 321 18.82 -15.33 -43.99
C GLU A 321 17.97 -14.43 -43.08
N ARG A 322 17.18 -13.53 -43.69
CA ARG A 322 16.30 -12.59 -42.96
C ARG A 322 15.25 -13.31 -42.11
N SER A 323 14.78 -14.48 -42.56
CA SER A 323 13.89 -15.41 -41.86
C SER A 323 14.48 -15.90 -40.53
N ILE A 324 15.73 -16.38 -40.57
CA ILE A 324 16.48 -16.92 -39.44
C ILE A 324 16.76 -15.81 -38.41
N PHE A 325 17.17 -14.63 -38.87
CA PHE A 325 17.37 -13.46 -38.01
C PHE A 325 16.06 -13.00 -37.34
N ALA A 326 14.97 -12.88 -38.11
CA ALA A 326 13.67 -12.50 -37.56
C ALA A 326 13.17 -13.51 -36.51
N ALA A 327 13.32 -14.81 -36.76
CA ALA A 327 13.01 -15.86 -35.80
C ALA A 327 13.79 -15.67 -34.48
N LEU A 328 15.12 -15.47 -34.55
CA LEU A 328 15.93 -15.22 -33.36
C LEU A 328 15.47 -13.99 -32.55
N VAL A 329 15.08 -12.91 -33.23
CA VAL A 329 14.53 -11.71 -32.57
C VAL A 329 13.23 -12.02 -31.82
N PHE A 330 12.27 -12.70 -32.45
CA PHE A 330 11.04 -13.10 -31.78
C PHE A 330 11.28 -14.08 -30.63
N TYR A 331 12.24 -15.00 -30.76
CA TYR A 331 12.60 -15.93 -29.69
C TYR A 331 13.20 -15.18 -28.48
N GLY A 332 14.11 -14.24 -28.74
CA GLY A 332 14.73 -13.39 -27.71
C GLY A 332 13.70 -12.53 -26.98
N ILE A 333 12.81 -11.85 -27.71
CA ILE A 333 11.73 -11.05 -27.11
C ILE A 333 10.79 -11.94 -26.27
N ASN A 334 10.40 -13.13 -26.78
CA ASN A 334 9.59 -14.07 -26.01
C ASN A 334 10.30 -14.50 -24.71
N VAL A 335 11.56 -14.90 -24.77
CA VAL A 335 12.34 -15.29 -23.58
C VAL A 335 12.47 -14.15 -22.57
N ILE A 336 12.65 -12.91 -23.02
CA ILE A 336 12.65 -11.73 -22.13
C ILE A 336 11.30 -11.59 -21.42
N PHE A 337 10.17 -11.66 -22.14
CA PHE A 337 8.84 -11.65 -21.53
C PHE A 337 8.67 -12.78 -20.50
N ARG A 338 9.06 -14.01 -20.85
CA ARG A 338 8.97 -15.19 -19.96
C ARG A 338 9.86 -15.04 -18.72
N LEU A 339 11.05 -14.47 -18.85
CA LEU A 339 11.97 -14.22 -17.74
C LEU A 339 11.42 -13.17 -16.77
N VAL A 340 10.90 -12.05 -17.28
CA VAL A 340 10.27 -11.02 -16.44
C VAL A 340 9.02 -11.60 -15.74
N ASN A 341 8.24 -12.43 -16.43
CA ASN A 341 7.10 -13.12 -15.83
C ASN A 341 7.49 -14.09 -14.72
N PHE A 342 8.55 -14.87 -14.92
CA PHE A 342 9.07 -15.78 -13.90
C PHE A 342 9.57 -15.01 -12.66
N ILE A 343 10.35 -13.93 -12.87
CA ILE A 343 10.85 -13.08 -11.79
C ILE A 343 9.70 -12.44 -11.00
N GLY A 344 8.69 -11.87 -11.67
CA GLY A 344 7.53 -11.28 -10.97
C GLY A 344 6.71 -12.31 -10.19
N ASN A 345 6.55 -13.54 -10.70
CA ASN A 345 5.93 -14.63 -9.94
C ASN A 345 6.75 -15.04 -8.70
N ILE A 346 8.09 -15.02 -8.75
CA ILE A 346 8.93 -15.20 -7.55
C ILE A 346 8.66 -14.09 -6.52
N VAL A 347 8.62 -12.82 -6.97
CA VAL A 347 8.33 -11.68 -6.08
C VAL A 347 6.95 -11.79 -5.41
N LEU A 348 5.95 -12.29 -6.15
CA LEU A 348 4.61 -12.60 -5.64
C LEU A 348 4.63 -13.75 -4.61
N MET A 349 5.42 -14.80 -4.84
CA MET A 349 5.61 -15.89 -3.87
C MET A 349 6.30 -15.43 -2.58
N CYS A 350 7.17 -14.42 -2.64
CA CYS A 350 7.79 -13.81 -1.45
C CYS A 350 6.87 -12.87 -0.64
N GLU A 351 5.55 -12.86 -0.92
CA GLU A 351 4.54 -12.00 -0.28
C GLU A 351 4.97 -10.53 -0.13
N TYR A 352 5.53 -9.96 -1.20
CA TYR A 352 6.00 -8.58 -1.15
C TYR A 352 4.84 -7.60 -0.93
N ASP A 353 4.68 -7.11 0.30
CA ASP A 353 3.77 -6.00 0.61
C ASP A 353 4.11 -4.78 -0.29
N MET A 354 3.20 -4.51 -1.22
CA MET A 354 3.31 -3.48 -2.24
C MET A 354 3.26 -2.06 -1.66
N THR A 355 2.67 -1.84 -0.48
CA THR A 355 2.44 -0.49 0.05
C THR A 355 3.72 0.20 0.56
N LYS A 356 4.83 -0.55 0.65
CA LYS A 356 6.14 -0.09 1.13
C LYS A 356 6.71 1.15 0.43
N HIS A 357 6.26 1.50 -0.78
CA HIS A 357 6.68 2.72 -1.48
C HIS A 357 5.94 3.99 -1.02
N TYR A 358 4.74 3.87 -0.45
CA TYR A 358 3.96 4.99 0.12
C TYR A 358 4.27 5.28 1.59
N VAL A 359 5.18 4.52 2.21
CA VAL A 359 5.68 4.77 3.58
C VAL A 359 6.60 6.02 3.56
N PRO A 360 6.36 7.03 4.42
CA PRO A 360 7.18 8.24 4.45
C PRO A 360 8.63 7.96 4.86
N GLU A 361 9.50 8.96 4.65
CA GLU A 361 10.89 9.01 5.19
C GLU A 361 11.84 7.87 4.74
N ARG A 362 11.52 7.15 3.65
CA ARG A 362 12.42 6.15 3.05
C ARG A 362 13.49 6.77 2.15
N SER A 363 14.70 6.22 2.20
CA SER A 363 15.82 6.59 1.33
C SER A 363 15.54 6.31 -0.15
N LEU A 364 16.12 7.13 -1.04
CA LEU A 364 15.87 7.06 -2.50
C LEU A 364 16.14 5.67 -3.09
N LYS A 365 17.24 5.01 -2.71
CA LYS A 365 17.55 3.63 -3.14
C LYS A 365 16.44 2.63 -2.79
N ARG A 366 15.85 2.74 -1.60
CA ARG A 366 14.72 1.89 -1.17
C ARG A 366 13.42 2.24 -1.91
N LYS A 367 13.17 3.51 -2.21
CA LYS A 367 12.02 3.92 -3.03
C LYS A 367 12.11 3.36 -4.46
N LEU A 368 13.28 3.47 -5.10
CA LEU A 368 13.50 2.92 -6.44
C LEU A 368 13.35 1.39 -6.47
N LEU A 369 13.98 0.68 -5.51
CA LEU A 369 13.82 -0.77 -5.41
C LEU A 369 12.36 -1.18 -5.19
N ASN A 370 11.63 -0.48 -4.30
CA ASN A 370 10.22 -0.77 -4.07
C ASN A 370 9.35 -0.50 -5.31
N ALA A 371 9.66 0.54 -6.08
CA ALA A 371 8.96 0.84 -7.34
C ALA A 371 9.24 -0.22 -8.42
N LEU A 372 10.48 -0.72 -8.52
CA LEU A 372 10.84 -1.82 -9.41
C LEU A 372 10.12 -3.12 -9.02
N MET A 373 10.08 -3.46 -7.74
CA MET A 373 9.38 -4.64 -7.23
C MET A 373 7.86 -4.56 -7.45
N ALA A 374 7.26 -3.38 -7.21
CA ALA A 374 5.86 -3.14 -7.54
C ALA A 374 5.60 -3.23 -9.06
N GLY A 375 6.50 -2.70 -9.89
CA GLY A 375 6.44 -2.82 -11.34
C GLY A 375 6.46 -4.26 -11.84
N LEU A 376 7.33 -5.11 -11.29
CA LEU A 376 7.37 -6.56 -11.59
C LEU A 376 6.08 -7.28 -11.18
N ILE A 377 5.48 -6.90 -10.05
CA ILE A 377 4.18 -7.43 -9.62
C ILE A 377 3.06 -7.00 -10.58
N TYR A 378 3.00 -5.72 -10.92
CA TYR A 378 1.99 -5.17 -11.85
C TYR A 378 2.14 -5.68 -13.28
N TRP A 379 3.36 -6.01 -13.71
CA TRP A 379 3.64 -6.67 -14.99
C TRP A 379 3.10 -8.11 -15.03
N THR A 380 3.07 -8.81 -13.89
CA THR A 380 2.79 -10.26 -13.84
C THR A 380 1.39 -10.62 -13.37
N TYR A 381 0.86 -9.92 -12.37
CA TYR A 381 -0.51 -10.13 -11.89
C TYR A 381 -0.99 -8.94 -11.03
N PRO A 382 -1.43 -7.82 -11.63
CA PRO A 382 -1.83 -6.64 -10.86
C PRO A 382 -3.05 -6.88 -9.97
N GLN A 383 -3.90 -7.88 -10.32
CA GLN A 383 -5.05 -8.30 -9.53
C GLN A 383 -4.69 -8.83 -8.13
N CYS A 384 -3.40 -9.06 -7.80
CA CYS A 384 -2.97 -9.34 -6.44
C CYS A 384 -3.39 -8.24 -5.42
N VAL A 385 -3.59 -7.00 -5.89
CA VAL A 385 -4.08 -5.86 -5.08
C VAL A 385 -5.48 -6.13 -4.51
N GLU A 386 -6.32 -6.89 -5.21
CA GLU A 386 -7.69 -7.22 -4.80
C GLU A 386 -7.79 -8.39 -3.82
N GLN A 387 -6.73 -9.19 -3.67
CA GLN A 387 -6.76 -10.39 -2.82
C GLN A 387 -7.01 -10.06 -1.35
N ARG A 388 -7.85 -10.84 -0.68
CA ARG A 388 -8.17 -10.66 0.74
C ARG A 388 -6.96 -11.02 1.62
N TYR A 389 -6.82 -10.27 2.70
CA TYR A 389 -5.83 -10.50 3.76
C TYR A 389 -6.56 -10.49 5.12
N PRO A 390 -6.53 -11.59 5.89
CA PRO A 390 -5.95 -12.90 5.55
C PRO A 390 -6.63 -13.54 4.32
N PRO A 391 -5.97 -14.49 3.64
CA PRO A 391 -6.61 -15.28 2.59
C PRO A 391 -7.73 -16.15 3.21
N ASP A 392 -8.88 -16.21 2.53
CA ASP A 392 -10.00 -17.06 2.92
C ASP A 392 -9.64 -18.53 2.62
N TYR A 393 -9.19 -19.28 3.63
CA TYR A 393 -8.92 -20.72 3.55
C TYR A 393 -10.18 -21.56 3.85
N ASN A 394 -11.27 -21.28 3.14
CA ASN A 394 -12.56 -22.01 3.23
C ASN A 394 -12.97 -22.54 1.86
#